data_AF-A0A916GL31-F1
#
_entry.id   AF-A0A916GL31-F1
#
_cell.length_a   1.000
_cell.length_b   1.000
_cell.length_c   1.000
_cell.angle_alpha   90.00
_cell.angle_beta   90.00
_cell.angle_gamma   90.00
#
_symmetry.space_group_name_H-M   'P 1'
#
loop_
_entity.id
_entity.type
_entity.pdbx_description
1 polymer ?
#
loop_
_entity_poly.entity_id
_entity_poly.type
_entity_poly.pdbx_seq_one_letter_code
_entity_poly.pdbx_strand_id
1 'polypeptide(L)'
;MLLPSSHWLNPAGPGPNWVTEFNSDSESRDTLQGKVAQFLLQSFQLGQKERVFFVSMREHSYSVPMDFFALHWPCFLVSDDEGSFLYHPPSGRFAQFGPNGSVGFGIRSATNAV
;
A
#
# COMPACT_ATOMS: atom_id res chain seq x y z
N MET A 1 20.07 19.40 3.43
CA MET A 1 18.82 19.97 3.99
C MET A 1 18.00 18.81 4.48
N LEU A 2 17.73 18.69 5.79
CA LEU A 2 16.86 17.63 6.32
C LEU A 2 15.41 18.07 6.15
N LEU A 3 14.58 17.19 5.61
CA LEU A 3 13.16 17.48 5.43
C LEU A 3 12.46 17.52 6.79
N PRO A 4 11.45 18.39 6.99
CA PRO A 4 10.66 18.42 8.22
C PRO A 4 10.07 17.05 8.54
N SER A 5 9.83 16.75 9.83
CA SER A 5 9.22 15.48 10.24
C SER A 5 7.86 15.23 9.59
N SER A 6 7.10 16.29 9.30
CA SER A 6 5.82 16.24 8.58
C SER A 6 5.93 15.90 7.08
N HIS A 7 7.14 15.91 6.52
CA HIS A 7 7.38 15.49 5.14
C HIS A 7 7.33 13.96 5.01
N TRP A 8 7.65 13.24 6.07
CA TRP A 8 7.70 11.78 6.05
C TRP A 8 6.30 11.20 6.27
N LEU A 9 5.99 10.11 5.56
CA LEU A 9 4.82 9.33 5.88
C LEU A 9 4.99 8.74 7.28
N ASN A 10 3.94 8.84 8.09
CA ASN A 10 3.90 8.27 9.43
C ASN A 10 2.74 7.28 9.51
N PRO A 11 2.98 5.98 9.22
CA PRO A 11 1.95 4.96 9.35
C PRO A 11 1.41 4.91 10.78
N ALA A 12 0.08 4.87 10.92
CA ALA A 12 -0.61 4.79 12.19
C ALA A 12 -0.53 3.39 12.84
N GLY A 13 -0.26 2.34 12.06
CA GLY A 13 -0.13 0.99 12.59
C GLY A 13 0.55 -0.01 11.64
N PRO A 14 1.14 -1.08 12.19
CA PRO A 14 1.75 -2.14 11.40
C PRO A 14 0.70 -3.12 10.87
N GLY A 15 0.90 -3.56 9.63
CA GLY A 15 0.18 -4.61 8.95
C GLY A 15 0.97 -5.92 8.88
N PRO A 16 0.51 -6.89 8.06
CA PRO A 16 1.17 -8.18 7.89
C PRO A 16 2.55 -8.03 7.22
N ASN A 17 3.39 -9.06 7.34
CA ASN A 17 4.67 -9.11 6.63
C ASN A 17 4.45 -9.65 5.20
N TRP A 18 4.55 -8.78 4.20
CA TRP A 18 4.26 -9.13 2.81
C TRP A 18 5.31 -10.08 2.22
N VAL A 19 6.60 -9.95 2.58
CA VAL A 19 7.67 -10.85 2.11
C VAL A 19 7.44 -12.28 2.60
N THR A 20 6.96 -12.44 3.83
CA THR A 20 6.67 -13.76 4.41
C THR A 20 5.52 -14.43 3.65
N GLU A 21 4.47 -13.69 3.31
CA GLU A 21 3.36 -14.20 2.51
C GLU A 21 3.78 -14.47 1.06
N PHE A 22 4.61 -13.60 0.48
CA PHE A 22 5.15 -13.75 -0.87
C PHE A 22 5.99 -15.03 -1.04
N ASN A 23 6.86 -15.32 -0.06
CA ASN A 23 7.74 -16.49 -0.05
C ASN A 23 7.06 -17.77 0.44
N SER A 24 5.79 -17.71 0.83
CA SER A 24 5.04 -18.91 1.25
C SER A 24 4.57 -19.70 0.03
N ASP A 25 4.63 -21.04 0.09
CA ASP A 25 4.22 -21.96 -0.97
C ASP A 25 2.69 -22.02 -1.23
N SER A 26 1.93 -20.97 -0.94
CA SER A 26 0.47 -21.09 -0.81
C SER A 26 -0.34 -20.54 -1.99
N GLU A 27 -1.40 -21.27 -2.34
CA GLU A 27 -2.55 -20.81 -3.13
C GLU A 27 -3.17 -19.51 -2.56
N SER A 28 -2.88 -19.14 -1.31
CA SER A 28 -3.46 -17.96 -0.66
C SER A 28 -2.92 -16.62 -1.17
N ARG A 29 -1.72 -16.60 -1.78
CA ARG A 29 -1.08 -15.38 -2.29
C ARG A 29 -1.91 -14.69 -3.37
N ASP A 30 -2.52 -15.48 -4.25
CA ASP A 30 -3.25 -15.01 -5.42
C ASP A 30 -4.76 -14.98 -5.13
N THR A 31 -5.13 -14.76 -3.86
CA THR A 31 -6.52 -14.73 -3.39
C THR A 31 -6.79 -13.50 -2.54
N LEU A 32 -8.03 -13.02 -2.56
CA LEU A 32 -8.48 -11.93 -1.68
C LEU A 32 -8.52 -12.34 -0.19
N GLN A 33 -8.31 -13.63 0.10
CA GLN A 33 -8.27 -14.21 1.42
C GLN A 33 -6.84 -14.17 2.03
N GLY A 34 -5.81 -13.80 1.26
CA GLY A 34 -4.46 -13.56 1.77
C GLY A 34 -4.42 -12.45 2.83
N LYS A 35 -3.46 -12.50 3.77
CA LYS A 35 -3.43 -11.56 4.90
C LYS A 35 -3.15 -10.15 4.42
N VAL A 36 -2.23 -9.99 3.45
CA VAL A 36 -1.96 -8.69 2.81
C VAL A 36 -3.20 -8.15 2.12
N ALA A 37 -3.87 -8.96 1.30
CA ALA A 37 -5.07 -8.56 0.58
C ALA A 37 -6.20 -8.12 1.53
N GLN A 38 -6.49 -8.93 2.55
CA GLN A 38 -7.49 -8.61 3.57
C GLN A 38 -7.14 -7.34 4.34
N PHE A 39 -5.88 -7.19 4.76
CA PHE A 39 -5.42 -6.00 5.46
C PHE A 39 -5.64 -4.75 4.62
N LEU A 40 -5.27 -4.79 3.34
CA LEU A 40 -5.44 -3.67 2.41
C LEU A 40 -6.92 -3.31 2.23
N LEU A 41 -7.78 -4.29 1.95
CA LEU A 41 -9.22 -4.07 1.79
C LEU A 41 -9.86 -3.50 3.06
N GLN A 42 -9.52 -4.05 4.23
CA GLN A 42 -10.04 -3.60 5.53
C GLN A 42 -9.55 -2.20 5.91
N SER A 43 -8.30 -1.87 5.57
CA SER A 43 -7.71 -0.57 5.92
C SER A 43 -8.23 0.55 5.00
N PHE A 44 -8.35 0.27 3.71
CA PHE A 44 -8.85 1.23 2.75
C PHE A 44 -10.37 1.41 2.83
N GLN A 45 -11.15 0.37 3.16
CA GLN A 45 -12.63 0.39 3.23
C GLN A 45 -13.28 1.04 2.00
N LEU A 46 -12.68 0.81 0.84
CA LEU A 46 -13.11 1.38 -0.43
C LEU A 46 -14.09 0.43 -1.13
N GLY A 47 -14.91 0.99 -2.02
CA GLY A 47 -15.71 0.19 -2.93
C GLY A 47 -14.82 -0.62 -3.88
N GLN A 48 -15.30 -1.79 -4.34
CA GLN A 48 -14.51 -2.70 -5.19
C GLN A 48 -13.85 -1.99 -6.39
N LYS A 49 -14.59 -1.11 -7.06
CA LYS A 49 -14.13 -0.40 -8.26
C LYS A 49 -13.45 0.94 -7.99
N GLU A 50 -13.31 1.35 -6.73
CA GLU A 50 -12.61 2.59 -6.40
C GLU A 50 -11.13 2.44 -6.71
N ARG A 51 -10.56 3.50 -7.25
CA ARG A 51 -9.19 3.47 -7.78
C ARG A 51 -8.22 4.03 -6.77
N VAL A 52 -7.17 3.27 -6.51
CA VAL A 52 -5.99 3.71 -5.76
C VAL A 52 -4.84 4.00 -6.73
N PHE A 53 -3.89 4.79 -6.28
CA PHE A 53 -2.64 5.04 -7.00
C PHE A 53 -1.54 4.21 -6.36
N PHE A 54 -0.98 3.29 -7.12
CA PHE A 54 0.27 2.62 -6.79
C PHE A 54 1.44 3.49 -7.24
N VAL A 55 2.24 3.94 -6.29
CA VAL A 55 3.43 4.77 -6.52
C VAL A 55 4.64 3.88 -6.25
N SER A 56 5.33 3.52 -7.32
CA SER A 56 6.53 2.69 -7.23
C SER A 56 7.77 3.55 -7.00
N MET A 57 7.91 4.63 -7.78
CA MET A 57 8.99 5.60 -7.64
C MET A 57 8.41 7.01 -7.63
N ARG A 58 9.22 8.03 -7.29
CA ARG A 58 8.78 9.44 -7.25
C ARG A 58 8.08 9.92 -8.53
N GLU A 59 8.44 9.35 -9.67
CA GLU A 59 8.04 9.84 -10.99
C GLU A 59 6.92 9.00 -11.63
N HIS A 60 6.66 7.79 -11.13
CA HIS A 60 5.71 6.86 -11.74
C HIS A 60 4.60 6.48 -10.76
N SER A 61 3.36 6.73 -11.18
CA SER A 61 2.17 6.26 -10.49
C SER A 61 1.22 5.57 -11.46
N TYR A 62 0.59 4.51 -10.98
CA TYR A 62 -0.38 3.72 -11.73
C TYR A 62 -1.70 3.76 -10.99
N SER A 63 -2.76 4.17 -11.69
CA SER A 63 -4.11 4.08 -11.14
C SER A 63 -4.64 2.67 -11.35
N VAL A 64 -5.15 2.02 -10.30
CA VAL A 64 -5.61 0.63 -10.33
C VAL A 64 -6.84 0.47 -9.42
N PRO A 65 -7.83 -0.36 -9.81
CA PRO A 65 -8.92 -0.73 -8.90
C PRO A 65 -8.38 -1.38 -7.62
N MET A 66 -8.96 -1.04 -6.47
CA MET A 66 -8.48 -1.52 -5.18
C MET A 66 -8.53 -3.05 -5.04
N ASP A 67 -9.61 -3.66 -5.54
CA ASP A 67 -9.77 -5.12 -5.55
C ASP A 67 -8.74 -5.82 -6.43
N PHE A 68 -8.47 -5.26 -7.60
CA PHE A 68 -7.46 -5.76 -8.53
C PHE A 68 -6.06 -5.67 -7.92
N PHE A 69 -5.73 -4.54 -7.27
CA PHE A 69 -4.46 -4.44 -6.56
C PHE A 69 -4.39 -5.43 -5.41
N ALA A 70 -5.44 -5.54 -4.59
CA ALA A 70 -5.45 -6.47 -3.46
C ALA A 70 -5.30 -7.93 -3.91
N LEU A 71 -5.80 -8.30 -5.10
CA LEU A 71 -5.62 -9.64 -5.65
C LEU A 71 -4.22 -9.86 -6.23
N HIS A 72 -3.64 -8.85 -6.86
CA HIS A 72 -2.40 -8.95 -7.63
C HIS A 72 -1.21 -8.21 -7.00
N TRP A 73 -1.29 -7.86 -5.72
CA TRP A 73 -0.26 -7.14 -4.98
C TRP A 73 1.15 -7.75 -5.15
N PRO A 74 1.36 -9.10 -5.25
CA PRO A 74 2.69 -9.66 -5.43
C PRO A 74 3.36 -9.13 -6.70
N CYS A 75 2.61 -9.01 -7.81
CA CYS A 75 3.14 -8.55 -9.09
C CYS A 75 3.62 -7.10 -9.03
N PHE A 76 2.95 -6.26 -8.24
CA PHE A 76 3.32 -4.86 -8.06
C PHE A 76 4.59 -4.71 -7.22
N LEU A 77 4.76 -5.54 -6.19
CA LEU A 77 5.90 -5.42 -5.27
C LEU A 77 7.17 -6.14 -5.74
N VAL A 78 7.06 -7.14 -6.62
CA VAL A 78 8.24 -7.79 -7.24
C VAL A 78 9.10 -6.81 -8.03
N SER A 79 8.49 -5.71 -8.50
CA SER A 79 9.14 -4.76 -9.39
C SER A 79 9.90 -3.65 -8.66
N ASP A 80 9.89 -3.61 -7.32
CA ASP A 80 10.27 -2.40 -6.58
C ASP A 80 11.03 -2.68 -5.27
N ASP A 81 12.24 -2.14 -5.16
CA ASP A 81 13.11 -2.18 -3.98
C ASP A 81 13.08 -0.86 -3.18
N GLU A 82 12.42 0.19 -3.66
CA GLU A 82 12.49 1.55 -3.10
C GLU A 82 11.36 1.89 -2.12
N GLY A 83 10.49 0.93 -1.81
CA GLY A 83 9.43 1.07 -0.83
C GLY A 83 8.19 1.76 -1.39
N SER A 84 7.52 1.07 -2.31
CA SER A 84 6.29 1.52 -2.94
C SER A 84 5.20 1.88 -1.91
N PHE A 85 4.25 2.71 -2.32
CA PHE A 85 3.05 2.94 -1.52
C PHE A 85 1.79 3.04 -2.38
N LEU A 86 0.68 2.61 -1.78
CA LEU A 86 -0.66 2.83 -2.28
C LEU A 86 -1.23 4.11 -1.67
N TYR A 87 -1.96 4.88 -2.47
CA TYR A 87 -2.62 6.09 -2.03
C TYR A 87 -4.02 6.24 -2.62
N HIS A 88 -4.98 6.61 -1.78
CA HIS A 88 -6.32 6.99 -2.21
C HIS A 88 -6.54 8.49 -1.94
N PRO A 89 -6.40 9.36 -2.95
CA PRO A 89 -6.48 10.81 -2.76
C PRO A 89 -7.76 11.30 -2.10
N PRO A 90 -8.97 10.81 -2.44
CA PRO A 90 -10.20 11.31 -1.84
C PRO A 90 -10.30 11.09 -0.32
N SER A 91 -9.73 10.00 0.21
CA SER A 91 -9.77 9.70 1.64
C SER A 91 -8.46 10.01 2.38
N GLY A 92 -7.39 10.35 1.64
CA GLY A 92 -6.04 10.52 2.18
C GLY A 92 -5.41 9.22 2.69
N ARG A 93 -6.08 8.07 2.56
CA ARG A 93 -5.57 6.77 3.06
C ARG A 93 -4.38 6.31 2.24
N PHE A 94 -3.37 5.77 2.91
CA PHE A 94 -2.20 5.20 2.26
C PHE A 94 -1.74 3.90 2.92
N ALA A 95 -1.11 3.03 2.14
CA ALA A 95 -0.36 1.89 2.64
C ALA A 95 1.06 1.91 2.07
N GLN A 96 2.06 1.80 2.93
CA GLN A 96 3.47 1.78 2.58
C GLN A 96 4.02 0.36 2.68
N PHE A 97 4.79 -0.06 1.70
CA PHE A 97 5.48 -1.34 1.69
C PHE A 97 6.96 -1.10 1.98
N GLY A 98 7.47 -1.66 3.06
CA GLY A 98 8.87 -1.57 3.45
C GLY A 98 9.71 -2.70 2.86
N PRO A 99 11.02 -2.49 2.65
CA PRO A 99 11.94 -3.48 2.06
C PRO A 99 12.14 -4.71 2.95
N ASN A 100 11.84 -4.62 4.24
CA ASN A 100 11.90 -5.74 5.19
C ASN A 100 10.59 -6.56 5.26
N GLY A 101 9.65 -6.31 4.35
CA GLY A 101 8.35 -6.95 4.35
C GLY A 101 7.30 -6.24 5.20
N SER A 102 7.61 -5.17 5.93
CA SER A 102 6.60 -4.44 6.70
C SER A 102 5.57 -3.79 5.77
N VAL A 103 4.28 -3.90 6.12
CA VAL A 103 3.22 -3.07 5.52
C VAL A 103 2.78 -2.07 6.58
N GLY A 104 2.87 -0.77 6.31
CA GLY A 104 2.35 0.28 7.19
C GLY A 104 1.09 0.90 6.61
N PHE A 105 0.09 1.23 7.43
CA PHE A 105 -1.10 1.95 6.97
C PHE A 105 -1.26 3.29 7.70
N GLY A 106 -1.76 4.31 7.02
CA GLY A 106 -2.03 5.61 7.63
C GLY A 106 -2.99 6.48 6.83
N ILE A 107 -3.23 7.68 7.36
CA ILE A 107 -4.04 8.71 6.71
C ILE A 107 -3.19 9.96 6.59
N ARG A 108 -3.00 10.44 5.36
CA ARG A 108 -2.42 11.75 5.10
C ARG A 108 -3.54 12.78 5.15
N SER A 109 -3.54 13.59 6.20
CA SER A 109 -4.42 14.74 6.28
C SER A 109 -4.06 15.76 5.20
N ALA A 110 -5.04 16.17 4.37
CA ALA A 110 -4.88 17.21 3.36
C ALA A 110 -4.74 18.63 3.96
N THR A 111 -4.75 18.76 5.29
CA THR A 111 -4.93 20.03 6.01
C THR A 111 -3.72 20.98 6.06
N ASN A 112 -2.67 20.77 5.28
CA ASN A 112 -1.56 21.73 5.19
C ASN A 112 -1.10 21.97 3.75
N ALA A 113 -2.04 22.25 2.86
CA ALA A 113 -1.77 23.10 1.70
C ALA A 113 -2.26 24.51 2.06
N VAL A 114 -1.42 25.26 2.77
CA VAL A 114 -1.53 26.72 2.90
C VAL A 114 -0.43 27.33 2.04
#